data_AF-A0A971VPU2-F1
#
_entry.id   AF-A0A971VPU2-F1
#
_cell.length_a   1.000
_cell.length_b   1.000
_cell.length_c   1.000
_cell.angle_alpha   90.00
_cell.angle_beta   90.00
_cell.angle_gamma   90.00
#
_symmetry.space_group_name_H-M   'P 1'
#
loop_
_entity.id
_entity.type
_entity.pdbx_description
1 polymer ?
#
loop_
_entity_poly.entity_id
_entity_poly.type
_entity_poly.pdbx_seq_one_letter_code
_entity_poly.pdbx_strand_id
1 'polypeptide(L)'
;MRKNDGNIKCCKNCIKGIHVGIRNEILCREKGIVSPDFCCSRFMGFEPETLQKHLGYRCSDCIHFTFMPDLRNSNYGVCSMFSVRKVDGSEKKACSKFKKKGKRSA
;
A
#
# COMPACT_ATOMS: atom_id res chain seq x y z
N MET A 1 -11.43 -33.04 15.13
CA MET A 1 -10.89 -31.68 15.37
C MET A 1 -10.68 -31.01 14.02
N ARG A 2 -11.54 -30.06 13.63
CA ARG A 2 -11.45 -29.40 12.32
C ARG A 2 -10.33 -28.36 12.37
N LYS A 3 -9.23 -28.61 11.66
CA LYS A 3 -8.23 -27.58 11.33
C LYS A 3 -8.92 -26.55 10.45
N ASN A 4 -9.34 -25.45 11.07
CA ASN A 4 -9.78 -24.28 10.32
C ASN A 4 -8.50 -23.53 9.93
N ASP A 5 -7.91 -23.89 8.80
CA ASP A 5 -6.77 -23.21 8.17
C ASP A 5 -7.21 -21.86 7.56
N GLY A 6 -8.08 -21.15 8.28
CA GLY A 6 -8.47 -19.79 8.01
C GLY A 6 -7.40 -18.89 8.59
N ASN A 7 -6.71 -18.15 7.72
CA ASN A 7 -5.67 -17.17 8.03
C ASN A 7 -5.93 -16.47 9.39
N ILE A 8 -5.21 -16.92 10.43
CA ILE A 8 -5.40 -16.43 11.79
C ILE A 8 -5.01 -14.95 11.82
N LYS A 9 -5.97 -14.09 12.13
CA LYS A 9 -5.75 -12.64 12.22
C LYS A 9 -4.85 -12.36 13.41
N CYS A 10 -3.62 -11.92 13.15
CA CYS A 10 -2.65 -11.56 14.18
C CYS A 10 -1.72 -10.44 13.70
N CYS A 11 -1.01 -9.80 14.63
CA CYS A 11 -0.11 -8.69 14.36
C CYS A 11 1.05 -9.07 13.44
N LYS A 12 1.42 -10.36 13.37
CA LYS A 12 2.35 -10.90 12.38
C LYS A 12 1.89 -10.69 10.94
N ASN A 13 0.59 -10.79 10.69
CA ASN A 13 0.01 -10.62 9.36
C ASN A 13 -0.69 -9.26 9.19
N CYS A 14 -0.43 -8.33 10.10
CA CYS A 14 -1.01 -6.99 10.09
C CYS A 14 -0.04 -5.99 9.47
N ILE A 15 -0.52 -5.14 8.56
CA ILE A 15 0.33 -4.09 7.94
C ILE A 15 0.86 -3.05 8.93
N LYS A 16 0.27 -2.99 10.14
CA LYS A 16 0.68 -2.11 11.23
C LYS A 16 1.69 -2.76 12.18
N GLY A 17 2.01 -4.04 11.98
CA GLY A 17 3.00 -4.76 12.74
C GLY A 17 4.38 -4.59 12.11
N ILE A 18 5.38 -4.30 12.94
CA ILE A 18 6.78 -4.27 12.52
C ILE A 18 7.51 -5.34 13.34
N HIS A 19 8.22 -6.25 12.68
CA HIS A 19 9.07 -7.20 13.38
C HIS A 19 10.22 -6.46 14.06
N VAL A 20 10.37 -6.64 15.37
CA VAL A 20 11.42 -6.00 16.15
C VAL A 20 12.30 -7.07 16.82
N GLY A 21 13.60 -7.01 16.55
CA GLY A 21 14.61 -7.82 17.24
C GLY A 21 14.66 -9.32 16.86
N ILE A 22 15.40 -10.06 17.67
CA ILE A 22 15.74 -11.48 17.46
C ILE A 22 14.67 -12.42 18.05
N ARG A 23 13.91 -11.96 19.06
CA ARG A 23 12.96 -12.79 19.83
C ARG A 23 11.57 -12.89 19.21
N ASN A 24 11.43 -12.66 17.91
CA ASN A 24 10.15 -12.71 17.20
C ASN A 24 9.09 -11.75 17.78
N GLU A 25 9.47 -10.66 18.41
CA GLU A 25 8.51 -9.68 18.91
C GLU A 25 7.98 -8.80 17.78
N ILE A 26 6.76 -8.28 17.95
CA ILE A 26 6.14 -7.37 16.97
C ILE A 26 5.81 -6.06 17.64
N LEU A 27 6.32 -4.96 17.08
CA LEU A 27 5.86 -3.63 17.40
C LEU A 27 4.51 -3.39 16.70
N CYS A 28 3.42 -3.51 17.45
CA CYS A 28 2.09 -3.11 17.04
C CYS A 28 1.91 -1.60 17.22
N ARG A 29 1.61 -0.88 16.13
CA ARG A 29 1.38 0.57 16.17
C ARG A 29 0.29 1.05 17.16
N GLU A 30 -0.65 0.19 17.53
CA GLU A 30 -1.75 0.53 18.44
C GLU A 30 -1.46 0.19 19.91
N LYS A 31 -0.57 -0.78 20.19
CA LYS A 31 -0.40 -1.35 21.55
C LYS A 31 1.06 -1.39 22.04
N GLY A 32 2.04 -1.18 21.17
CA GLY A 32 3.46 -1.34 21.50
C GLY A 32 3.97 -2.74 21.16
N ILE A 33 4.96 -3.23 21.90
CA ILE A 33 5.55 -4.56 21.68
C ILE A 33 4.57 -5.64 22.12
N VAL A 34 4.26 -6.57 21.22
CA VAL A 34 3.31 -7.68 21.42
C VAL A 34 3.88 -8.99 20.87
N SER A 35 3.32 -10.10 21.31
CA SER A 35 3.60 -11.42 20.75
C SER A 35 3.11 -11.54 19.30
N PRO A 36 3.71 -12.40 18.45
CA PRO A 36 3.30 -12.60 17.06
C PRO A 36 1.84 -12.95 16.83
N ASP A 37 1.27 -13.70 17.76
CA ASP A 37 -0.09 -14.24 17.78
C ASP A 37 -1.12 -13.24 18.30
N PHE A 38 -0.68 -12.10 18.86
CA PHE A 38 -1.59 -11.06 19.34
C PHE A 38 -2.41 -10.45 18.20
N CYS A 39 -3.72 -10.30 18.37
CA CYS A 39 -4.59 -9.65 17.39
C CYS A 39 -5.02 -8.26 17.90
N CYS A 40 -4.60 -7.19 17.22
CA CYS A 40 -5.01 -5.84 17.59
C CYS A 40 -6.46 -5.54 17.14
N SER A 41 -7.16 -4.70 17.90
CA SER A 41 -8.56 -4.32 17.63
C SER A 41 -8.76 -3.66 16.26
N ARG A 42 -7.72 -2.99 15.74
CA ARG A 42 -7.69 -2.40 14.39
C ARG A 42 -6.77 -3.18 13.44
N PHE A 43 -6.87 -4.51 13.49
CA PHE A 43 -6.17 -5.42 12.59
C PHE A 43 -6.47 -5.05 11.13
N MET A 44 -5.42 -5.01 10.32
CA MET A 44 -5.52 -4.73 8.90
C MET A 44 -4.58 -5.70 8.18
N GLY A 45 -5.17 -6.72 7.57
CA GLY A 45 -4.44 -7.76 6.86
C GLY A 45 -3.64 -7.22 5.68
N PHE A 46 -2.54 -7.89 5.36
CA PHE A 46 -1.77 -7.64 4.15
C PHE A 46 -2.58 -8.09 2.91
N GLU A 47 -3.48 -7.23 2.47
CA GLU A 47 -4.14 -7.33 1.17
C GLU A 47 -3.59 -6.22 0.27
N PRO A 48 -3.21 -6.47 -1.00
CA PRO A 48 -2.59 -5.47 -1.86
C PRO A 48 -3.37 -4.15 -1.94
N GLU A 49 -4.71 -4.25 -2.00
CA GLU A 49 -5.59 -3.08 -2.07
C GLU A 49 -5.62 -2.29 -0.76
N THR A 50 -5.56 -3.00 0.36
CA THR A 50 -5.56 -2.42 1.71
C THR A 50 -4.21 -1.77 2.02
N LEU A 51 -3.12 -2.43 1.61
CA LEU A 51 -1.77 -1.87 1.66
C LEU A 51 -1.68 -0.60 0.82
N GLN A 52 -2.22 -0.59 -0.40
CA GLN A 52 -2.15 0.59 -1.25
C GLN A 52 -3.00 1.75 -0.74
N LYS A 53 -4.16 1.47 -0.11
CA LYS A 53 -4.92 2.50 0.62
C LYS A 53 -4.11 3.07 1.79
N HIS A 54 -3.35 2.23 2.50
CA HIS A 54 -2.52 2.65 3.63
C HIS A 54 -1.27 3.44 3.21
N LEU A 55 -0.60 3.03 2.12
CA LEU A 55 0.55 3.74 1.53
C LEU A 55 0.15 5.03 0.80
N GLY A 56 -1.12 5.14 0.43
CA GLY A 56 -1.68 6.24 -0.34
C GLY A 56 -1.49 6.05 -1.85
N TYR A 57 -2.46 6.51 -2.63
CA TYR A 57 -2.39 6.48 -4.08
C TYR A 57 -1.36 7.48 -4.61
N ARG A 58 -0.70 7.10 -5.70
CA ARG A 58 0.24 7.96 -6.44
C ARG A 58 -0.41 8.49 -7.71
N CYS A 59 0.24 9.47 -8.34
CA CYS A 59 -0.22 9.99 -9.63
C CYS A 59 -0.22 8.89 -10.70
N SER A 60 0.74 7.96 -10.67
CA SER A 60 0.83 6.81 -11.58
C SER A 60 -0.45 5.93 -11.57
N ASP A 61 -1.11 5.81 -10.41
CA ASP A 61 -2.35 5.04 -10.22
C ASP A 61 -3.59 5.74 -10.81
N CYS A 62 -3.48 7.00 -11.24
CA CYS A 62 -4.59 7.83 -11.69
C CYS A 62 -4.89 7.64 -13.18
N ILE A 63 -6.17 7.64 -13.57
CA ILE A 63 -6.59 7.60 -14.99
C ILE A 63 -6.13 8.82 -15.78
N HIS A 64 -5.97 9.96 -15.11
CA HIS A 64 -5.56 11.23 -15.72
C HIS A 64 -4.05 11.36 -15.89
N PHE A 65 -3.29 10.35 -15.47
CA PHE A 65 -1.85 10.33 -15.62
C PHE A 65 -1.44 9.51 -16.84
N THR A 66 -0.81 10.18 -17.79
CA THR A 66 -0.28 9.59 -19.02
C THR A 66 1.20 9.36 -18.86
N PHE A 67 1.63 8.10 -18.93
CA PHE A 67 3.05 7.75 -18.89
C PHE A 67 3.73 8.20 -20.19
N MET A 68 4.85 8.89 -20.02
CA MET A 68 5.76 9.32 -21.07
C MET A 68 7.17 8.90 -20.65
N PRO A 69 7.46 7.59 -20.70
CA PRO A 69 8.75 7.05 -20.24
C PRO A 69 9.90 7.70 -21.02
N ASP A 70 10.99 8.00 -20.33
CA ASP A 70 12.26 8.38 -20.96
C ASP A 70 13.29 7.23 -20.82
N LEU A 71 14.46 7.36 -21.46
CA LEU A 71 15.50 6.32 -21.42
C LEU A 71 16.00 5.99 -20.00
N ARG A 72 15.76 6.86 -19.01
CA ARG A 72 16.27 6.70 -17.63
C ARG A 72 15.18 6.32 -16.64
N ASN A 73 13.92 6.68 -16.88
CA ASN A 73 12.83 6.50 -15.95
C ASN A 73 11.49 6.30 -16.69
N SER A 74 10.95 5.10 -16.52
CA SER A 74 9.67 4.69 -17.10
C SER A 74 8.43 5.22 -16.37
N ASN A 75 8.61 5.84 -15.20
CA ASN A 75 7.54 6.36 -14.35
C ASN A 75 7.22 7.84 -14.59
N TYR A 76 7.96 8.50 -15.49
CA TYR A 76 7.65 9.87 -15.87
C TYR A 76 6.38 9.95 -16.70
N GLY A 77 5.65 11.03 -16.49
CA GLY A 77 4.41 11.29 -17.20
C GLY A 77 3.85 12.66 -16.90
N VAL A 78 2.66 12.92 -17.44
CA VAL A 78 1.96 14.20 -17.29
C VAL A 78 0.57 13.97 -16.74
N CYS A 79 0.07 14.93 -15.96
CA CYS A 79 -1.29 14.91 -15.42
C CYS A 79 -2.18 15.83 -16.25
N SER A 80 -3.13 15.27 -17.00
CA SER A 80 -4.00 16.03 -17.90
C SER A 80 -4.86 17.09 -17.19
N MET A 81 -5.02 17.00 -15.87
CA MET A 81 -5.88 17.89 -15.08
C MET A 81 -5.14 19.08 -14.44
N PHE A 82 -3.81 19.03 -14.33
CA PHE A 82 -3.05 20.04 -13.56
C PHE A 82 -1.72 20.47 -14.17
N SER A 83 -1.04 19.59 -14.91
CA SER A 83 0.35 19.84 -15.31
C SER A 83 0.63 19.37 -16.72
N VAL A 84 1.03 20.32 -17.56
CA VAL A 84 1.74 20.08 -18.83
C VAL A 84 3.20 19.66 -18.62
N ARG A 85 3.75 19.81 -17.41
CA ARG A 85 5.13 19.42 -17.09
C ARG A 85 5.21 17.94 -16.75
N LYS A 86 6.27 17.29 -17.24
CA LYS A 86 6.63 15.92 -16.88
C LYS A 86 6.99 15.84 -15.40
N VAL A 87 6.43 14.86 -14.71
CA VAL A 87 6.72 14.56 -13.30
C VAL A 87 6.87 13.06 -13.12
N ASP A 88 7.65 12.64 -12.12
CA ASP A 88 7.67 11.25 -11.70
C ASP A 88 6.34 10.89 -11.01
N GLY A 89 5.58 10.02 -11.66
CA GLY A 89 4.26 9.58 -11.19
C GLY A 89 4.31 8.69 -9.95
N SER A 90 5.46 8.07 -9.66
CA SER A 90 5.68 7.18 -8.50
C SER A 90 5.96 7.97 -7.21
N GLU A 91 6.66 9.11 -7.34
CA GLU A 91 6.99 9.96 -6.19
C GLU A 91 5.84 10.91 -5.80
N LYS A 92 5.08 11.41 -6.77
CA LYS A 92 3.97 12.34 -6.50
C LYS A 92 2.75 11.63 -5.90
N LYS A 93 2.28 12.11 -4.73
CA LYS A 93 1.00 11.70 -4.14
C LYS A 93 -0.17 12.10 -5.05
N ALA A 94 -1.21 11.28 -5.05
CA ALA A 94 -2.45 11.55 -5.76
C ALA A 94 -3.10 12.88 -5.33
N CYS A 95 -3.61 13.64 -6.30
CA CYS A 95 -4.26 14.93 -6.08
C CYS A 95 -5.76 14.78 -5.76
N SER A 96 -6.43 15.89 -5.48
CA SER A 96 -7.87 15.93 -5.16
C SER A 96 -8.79 15.49 -6.32
N LYS A 97 -8.30 15.47 -7.57
CA LYS A 97 -9.04 14.96 -8.74
C LYS A 97 -8.65 13.52 -9.10
N PHE A 98 -8.02 12.80 -8.18
CA PHE A 98 -7.63 11.41 -8.39
C PHE A 98 -8.82 10.52 -8.71
N LYS A 99 -8.65 9.71 -9.75
CA LYS A 99 -9.55 8.61 -10.09
C LYS A 99 -8.69 7.39 -10.40
N LYS A 100 -8.90 6.30 -9.67
CA LYS A 100 -8.11 5.07 -9.78
C LYS A 100 -8.27 4.46 -11.17
N LYS A 101 -7.17 4.05 -11.81
CA LYS A 101 -7.21 3.18 -12.99
C LYS A 101 -7.91 1.87 -12.61
N GLY A 102 -8.95 1.51 -13.35
CA GLY A 102 -9.53 0.18 -13.26
C GLY A 102 -8.44 -0.86 -13.54
N LYS A 103 -8.41 -1.96 -12.78
CA LYS A 103 -7.58 -3.11 -13.14
C LYS A 103 -7.99 -3.51 -14.57
N ARG A 104 -7.05 -3.50 -15.51
CA ARG A 104 -7.28 -4.20 -16.78
C ARG A 104 -7.36 -5.68 -16.40
N SER A 105 -8.53 -6.29 -16.56
CA SER A 105 -8.63 -7.73 -16.66
C SER A 105 -7.76 -8.13 -17.86
N ALA A 106 -6.61 -8.73 -17.56
CA ALA A 106 -5.81 -9.43 -18.55
C ALA A 106 -6.37 -10.84 -18.69
#